data_AF-A0A0K1EIZ9-F1
#
_entry.id   AF-A0A0K1EIZ9-F1
#
_cell.length_a   1.000
_cell.length_b   1.000
_cell.length_c   1.000
_cell.angle_alpha   90.00
_cell.angle_beta   90.00
_cell.angle_gamma   90.00
#
_symmetry.space_group_name_H-M   'P 1'
#
loop_
_entity.id
_entity.type
_entity.pdbx_description
1 polymer ?
#
loop_
_entity_poly.entity_id
_entity_poly.type
_entity_poly.pdbx_seq_one_letter_code
_entity_poly.pdbx_strand_id
1 'polypeptide(L)'
;MTSKSLQLLASLGCLVALVTCGRADEQCEGPCCAGACDPCRDGRCDDKDALGWEPPVLLWWGDAGAPAPGCPAWAPEVVFEGVDGLSAKQECPSCSCGPAACKLPAGMVVWNEFMCNAHDVPDPEFIPYLAPDPWDGSCVTRETIPKDTFRSLQFLSTTLSPCSPITGPEPVVAEPVWETQARACGAGKIAPEDERPPEAPLTPAGFKECLWRQGEPGPCPADHPDRRMFYREIETSLTCTACTCGEPTDASCIALVRLFLRPECDMTPGQWSGMAMDLVRSPCTGTLGGTMSLSIGSMNAMWYEQQPGRCEPAGSEPIGEVWANEQTTFCCAEAR
;
A
#
# COMPACT_ATOMS: atom_id res chain seq x y z
N MET A 1 2.70 53.04 -1.95
CA MET A 1 3.60 53.86 -2.81
C MET A 1 4.50 52.84 -3.49
N THR A 2 4.49 52.51 -4.79
CA THR A 2 4.28 53.20 -6.08
C THR A 2 3.90 52.11 -7.11
N SER A 3 2.73 52.12 -7.76
CA SER A 3 2.40 52.62 -9.11
C SER A 3 3.32 52.20 -10.28
N LYS A 4 2.76 51.39 -11.20
CA LYS A 4 2.83 51.40 -12.71
C LYS A 4 2.41 49.99 -13.22
N SER A 5 1.19 49.74 -13.71
CA SER A 5 0.58 50.08 -15.03
C SER A 5 1.39 49.63 -16.25
N LEU A 6 0.90 48.59 -16.98
CA LEU A 6 0.70 48.52 -18.45
C LEU A 6 0.05 47.15 -18.81
N GLN A 7 -1.21 47.14 -19.28
CA GLN A 7 -1.68 46.88 -20.67
C GLN A 7 -1.69 45.39 -21.09
N LEU A 8 -2.87 44.77 -21.19
CA LEU A 8 -3.79 44.68 -22.36
C LEU A 8 -3.35 43.62 -23.39
N LEU A 9 -4.08 42.50 -23.47
CA LEU A 9 -4.40 41.80 -24.73
C LEU A 9 -5.58 40.84 -24.50
N ALA A 10 -6.72 41.20 -25.09
CA ALA A 10 -7.85 40.33 -25.31
C ALA A 10 -7.68 39.63 -26.67
N SER A 11 -7.95 38.34 -26.74
CA SER A 11 -8.21 37.65 -28.01
C SER A 11 -9.22 36.52 -27.79
N LEU A 12 -10.47 36.82 -28.15
CA LEU A 12 -11.48 35.85 -28.59
C LEU A 12 -10.93 35.06 -29.80
N GLY A 13 -11.15 33.75 -29.84
CA GLY A 13 -10.81 32.93 -31.00
C GLY A 13 -11.59 31.61 -31.04
N CYS A 14 -12.61 31.59 -31.89
CA CYS A 14 -13.55 30.53 -32.26
C CYS A 14 -13.01 29.08 -32.34
N LEU A 15 -13.86 28.15 -31.89
CA LEU A 15 -13.98 26.76 -32.32
C LEU A 15 -13.97 26.59 -33.85
N VAL A 16 -13.14 25.66 -34.36
CA VAL A 16 -13.51 24.72 -35.43
C VAL A 16 -12.78 23.40 -35.20
N ALA A 17 -13.53 22.33 -34.94
CA ALA A 17 -13.03 20.96 -34.93
C ALA A 17 -12.94 20.46 -36.39
N LEU A 18 -11.75 20.07 -36.83
CA LEU A 18 -11.54 19.33 -38.07
C LEU A 18 -11.56 17.84 -37.76
N VAL A 19 -12.71 17.20 -38.01
CA VAL A 19 -12.79 15.74 -38.17
C VAL A 19 -12.52 15.45 -39.64
N THR A 20 -11.36 14.85 -39.91
CA THR A 20 -10.99 14.37 -41.23
C THR A 20 -11.42 12.91 -41.38
N CYS A 21 -12.39 12.64 -42.26
CA CYS A 21 -12.62 11.32 -42.82
C CYS A 21 -12.61 11.41 -44.35
N GLY A 22 -11.70 10.64 -44.96
CA GLY A 22 -11.97 9.85 -46.17
C GLY A 22 -12.10 10.57 -47.52
N ARG A 23 -11.01 10.50 -48.30
CA ARG A 23 -10.93 10.45 -49.78
C ARG A 23 -12.16 10.89 -50.59
N ALA A 24 -12.03 12.04 -51.22
CA ALA A 24 -12.81 12.44 -52.39
C ALA A 24 -12.36 11.63 -53.61
N ASP A 25 -13.10 10.59 -54.03
CA ASP A 25 -13.28 10.21 -55.44
C ASP A 25 -14.25 9.04 -55.70
N GLU A 26 -15.31 8.88 -54.90
CA GLU A 26 -16.45 8.05 -55.31
C GLU A 26 -17.73 8.89 -55.30
N GLN A 27 -18.36 8.92 -56.46
CA GLN A 27 -19.58 9.65 -56.76
C GLN A 27 -20.71 9.07 -55.91
N CYS A 28 -21.02 9.77 -54.82
CA CYS A 28 -22.11 9.40 -53.95
C CYS A 28 -23.41 9.83 -54.65
N GLU A 29 -24.07 8.91 -55.37
CA GLU A 29 -25.41 9.10 -55.93
C GLU A 29 -26.44 8.61 -54.91
N GLY A 30 -26.98 9.54 -54.13
CA GLY A 30 -28.04 9.27 -53.15
C GLY A 30 -28.28 10.47 -52.22
N PRO A 31 -29.41 10.50 -51.49
CA PRO A 31 -29.80 11.63 -50.64
C PRO A 31 -28.88 11.90 -49.42
N CYS A 32 -27.79 11.13 -49.24
CA CYS A 32 -26.94 11.15 -48.05
C CYS A 32 -25.64 11.97 -48.19
N CYS A 33 -25.50 12.83 -49.20
CA CYS A 33 -24.21 13.48 -49.51
C CYS A 33 -23.95 14.82 -48.80
N ALA A 34 -24.79 15.23 -47.84
CA ALA A 34 -24.76 16.59 -47.29
C ALA A 34 -24.71 16.69 -45.75
N GLY A 35 -24.42 15.60 -45.03
CA GLY A 35 -24.30 15.64 -43.57
C GLY A 35 -23.67 14.38 -42.99
N ALA A 36 -23.33 14.41 -41.70
CA ALA A 36 -22.94 13.21 -40.96
C ALA A 36 -24.06 12.18 -41.11
N CYS A 37 -23.78 11.07 -41.78
CA CYS A 37 -24.72 9.97 -41.89
C CYS A 37 -25.01 9.49 -40.47
N ASP A 38 -26.21 9.74 -39.97
CA ASP A 38 -26.78 8.97 -38.89
C ASP A 38 -27.15 7.61 -39.50
N PRO A 39 -26.40 6.52 -39.22
CA PRO A 39 -26.68 5.21 -39.81
C PRO A 39 -28.04 4.66 -39.38
N CYS A 40 -28.73 5.33 -38.46
CA CYS A 40 -30.00 4.92 -37.90
C CYS A 40 -31.08 5.96 -38.23
N ARG A 41 -31.74 5.79 -39.37
CA ARG A 41 -32.93 6.58 -39.69
C ARG A 41 -34.05 6.24 -38.71
N ASP A 42 -34.60 7.26 -38.03
CA ASP A 42 -35.73 7.13 -37.09
C ASP A 42 -35.47 6.15 -35.91
N GLY A 43 -34.21 5.96 -35.51
CA GLY A 43 -33.83 5.08 -34.40
C GLY A 43 -33.97 3.59 -34.68
N ARG A 44 -34.22 3.20 -35.94
CA ARG A 44 -34.18 1.80 -36.39
C ARG A 44 -33.00 1.60 -37.33
N CYS A 45 -31.95 1.00 -36.80
CA CYS A 45 -30.84 0.50 -37.61
C CYS A 45 -31.24 -0.93 -38.01
N ASP A 46 -31.84 -1.08 -39.19
CA ASP A 46 -32.20 -2.40 -39.73
C ASP A 46 -30.95 -3.19 -40.20
N ASP A 47 -29.79 -2.51 -40.30
CA ASP A 47 -28.51 -3.11 -40.66
C ASP A 47 -27.63 -3.32 -39.41
N LYS A 48 -27.47 -4.59 -38.99
CA LYS A 48 -26.60 -4.98 -37.87
C LYS A 48 -25.14 -4.62 -38.11
N ASP A 49 -24.72 -4.66 -39.38
CA ASP A 49 -23.37 -4.32 -39.82
C ASP A 49 -23.06 -2.82 -39.63
N ALA A 50 -24.07 -1.95 -39.69
CA ALA A 50 -23.89 -0.51 -39.52
C ALA A 50 -23.61 -0.08 -38.06
N LEU A 51 -23.89 -0.97 -37.10
CA LEU A 51 -23.68 -0.71 -35.67
C LEU A 51 -22.32 -1.23 -35.14
N GLY A 52 -21.52 -1.86 -36.02
CA GLY A 52 -20.21 -2.39 -35.67
C GLY A 52 -20.25 -3.61 -34.75
N TRP A 53 -21.36 -4.36 -34.75
CA TRP A 53 -21.46 -5.64 -34.05
C TRP A 53 -20.82 -6.74 -34.89
N GLU A 54 -20.10 -7.64 -34.23
CA GLU A 54 -19.57 -8.83 -34.86
C GLU A 54 -20.68 -9.87 -35.12
N PRO A 55 -20.45 -10.83 -36.04
CA PRO A 55 -21.43 -11.87 -36.36
C PRO A 55 -21.94 -12.63 -35.12
N PRO A 56 -23.19 -13.15 -35.16
CA PRO A 56 -23.76 -13.87 -34.03
C PRO A 56 -22.90 -15.05 -33.58
N VAL A 57 -22.78 -15.20 -32.26
CA VAL A 57 -22.08 -16.31 -31.60
C VAL A 57 -23.01 -17.01 -30.64
N LEU A 58 -22.69 -18.26 -30.29
CA LEU A 58 -23.37 -18.97 -29.22
C LEU A 58 -22.69 -18.65 -27.89
N LEU A 59 -23.36 -17.89 -27.03
CA LEU A 59 -22.88 -17.56 -25.70
C LEU A 59 -23.52 -18.45 -24.64
N TRP A 60 -22.69 -19.08 -23.83
CA TRP A 60 -23.08 -19.69 -22.56
C TRP A 60 -22.52 -18.85 -21.42
N TRP A 61 -23.27 -18.76 -20.31
CA TRP A 61 -22.77 -18.22 -19.05
C TRP A 61 -23.39 -18.97 -17.87
N GLY A 62 -22.65 -19.01 -16.76
CA GLY A 62 -23.09 -19.67 -15.53
C GLY A 62 -22.15 -19.40 -14.36
N ASP A 63 -22.43 -20.05 -13.23
CA ASP A 63 -21.60 -19.91 -12.02
C ASP A 63 -20.13 -20.20 -12.31
N ALA A 64 -19.23 -19.39 -11.75
CA ALA A 64 -17.78 -19.54 -11.90
C ALA A 64 -17.25 -20.94 -11.52
N GLY A 65 -17.91 -21.62 -10.58
CA GLY A 65 -17.55 -22.96 -10.13
C GLY A 65 -18.09 -24.11 -11.00
N ALA A 66 -19.00 -23.83 -11.94
CA ALA A 66 -19.58 -24.85 -12.80
C ALA A 66 -18.74 -25.01 -14.08
N PRO A 67 -18.44 -26.23 -14.57
CA PRO A 67 -17.66 -26.40 -15.78
C PRO A 67 -18.40 -25.84 -17.01
N ALA A 68 -17.73 -24.98 -17.77
CA ALA A 68 -18.28 -24.46 -19.02
C ALA A 68 -18.53 -25.59 -20.03
N PRO A 69 -19.73 -25.70 -20.63
CA PRO A 69 -20.00 -26.66 -21.68
C PRO A 69 -19.02 -26.52 -22.86
N GLY A 70 -18.73 -27.65 -23.51
CA GLY A 70 -17.96 -27.63 -24.76
C GLY A 70 -18.73 -26.94 -25.88
N CYS A 71 -18.00 -26.35 -26.83
CA CYS A 71 -18.60 -25.78 -28.03
C CYS A 71 -19.24 -26.89 -28.91
N PRO A 72 -20.41 -26.64 -29.53
CA PRO A 72 -21.06 -27.62 -30.39
C PRO A 72 -20.29 -27.82 -31.71
N ALA A 73 -20.49 -28.96 -32.36
CA ALA A 73 -19.72 -29.35 -33.56
C ALA A 73 -19.81 -28.34 -34.72
N TRP A 74 -20.96 -27.69 -34.89
CA TRP A 74 -21.20 -26.69 -35.93
C TRP A 74 -20.72 -25.27 -35.58
N ALA A 75 -20.32 -25.04 -34.32
CA ALA A 75 -19.64 -23.81 -33.89
C ALA A 75 -18.47 -24.18 -32.97
N PRO A 76 -17.43 -24.88 -33.49
CA PRO A 76 -16.44 -25.55 -32.66
C PRO A 76 -15.37 -24.61 -32.09
N GLU A 77 -15.25 -23.39 -32.61
CA GLU A 77 -14.21 -22.44 -32.20
C GLU A 77 -14.64 -21.65 -30.97
N VAL A 78 -13.83 -21.68 -29.91
CA VAL A 78 -13.99 -20.78 -28.76
C VAL A 78 -13.49 -19.40 -29.17
N VAL A 79 -14.41 -18.44 -29.32
CA VAL A 79 -14.08 -17.07 -29.75
C VAL A 79 -13.94 -16.11 -28.57
N PHE A 80 -14.53 -16.47 -27.42
CA PHE A 80 -14.43 -15.69 -26.19
C PHE A 80 -14.53 -16.59 -24.96
N GLU A 81 -13.72 -16.29 -23.94
CA GLU A 81 -13.91 -16.73 -22.56
C GLU A 81 -13.67 -15.53 -21.65
N GLY A 82 -14.49 -15.39 -20.62
CA GLY A 82 -14.39 -14.26 -19.71
C GLY A 82 -15.27 -14.41 -18.48
N VAL A 83 -15.22 -13.41 -17.62
CA VAL A 83 -15.88 -13.41 -16.30
C VAL A 83 -16.69 -12.16 -16.06
N ASP A 84 -17.62 -12.23 -15.11
CA ASP A 84 -18.42 -11.11 -14.61
C ASP A 84 -18.69 -11.26 -13.11
N GLY A 85 -19.09 -10.18 -12.43
CA GLY A 85 -19.29 -10.14 -10.98
C GLY A 85 -17.98 -10.21 -10.21
N LEU A 86 -16.96 -9.48 -10.67
CA LEU A 86 -15.64 -9.48 -10.06
C LEU A 86 -15.67 -8.86 -8.65
N SER A 87 -15.06 -9.56 -7.70
CA SER A 87 -14.81 -9.10 -6.34
C SER A 87 -13.47 -9.65 -5.83
N ALA A 88 -13.08 -9.25 -4.62
CA ALA A 88 -11.84 -9.68 -4.00
C ALA A 88 -12.12 -10.49 -2.75
N LYS A 89 -11.45 -11.63 -2.61
CA LYS A 89 -11.34 -12.34 -1.34
C LYS A 89 -9.98 -12.01 -0.73
N GLN A 90 -9.99 -11.25 0.36
CA GLN A 90 -8.77 -10.86 1.07
C GLN A 90 -8.84 -11.22 2.55
N GLU A 91 -7.79 -11.87 3.03
CA GLU A 91 -7.57 -12.17 4.45
C GLU A 91 -6.11 -11.86 4.77
N CYS A 92 -5.90 -10.95 5.72
CA CYS A 92 -4.56 -10.52 6.13
C CYS A 92 -4.15 -11.17 7.45
N PRO A 93 -2.87 -11.50 7.63
CA PRO A 93 -2.38 -12.09 8.87
C PRO A 93 -2.56 -11.13 10.04
N SER A 94 -2.73 -11.64 11.25
CA SER A 94 -2.83 -10.77 12.43
C SER A 94 -1.55 -9.94 12.62
N CYS A 95 -1.66 -8.72 13.17
CA CYS A 95 -0.51 -7.89 13.54
C CYS A 95 -0.46 -7.72 15.06
N SER A 96 0.71 -7.94 15.64
CA SER A 96 0.98 -7.73 17.06
C SER A 96 2.37 -7.14 17.27
N CYS A 97 2.61 -6.59 18.45
CA CYS A 97 3.88 -5.97 18.79
C CYS A 97 4.55 -6.71 19.95
N GLY A 98 5.85 -6.97 19.80
CA GLY A 98 6.70 -7.37 20.90
C GLY A 98 6.88 -6.25 21.93
N PRO A 99 7.37 -6.56 23.13
CA PRO A 99 7.62 -5.55 24.15
C PRO A 99 8.80 -4.63 23.79
N ALA A 100 8.73 -3.38 24.24
CA ALA A 100 9.86 -2.45 24.21
C ALA A 100 10.74 -2.66 25.46
N ALA A 101 11.94 -3.17 25.27
CA ALA A 101 12.84 -3.51 26.37
C ALA A 101 13.50 -2.26 26.96
N CYS A 102 13.60 -2.22 28.29
CA CYS A 102 14.40 -1.21 29.00
C CYS A 102 15.90 -1.34 28.65
N LYS A 103 16.53 -0.23 28.32
CA LYS A 103 17.98 -0.08 28.15
C LYS A 103 18.56 0.79 29.25
N LEU A 104 19.67 0.34 29.82
CA LEU A 104 20.42 1.12 30.80
C LEU A 104 20.87 2.45 30.17
N PRO A 105 21.11 3.48 30.99
CA PRO A 105 21.66 4.73 30.48
C PRO A 105 22.93 4.50 29.68
N ALA A 106 23.09 5.22 28.57
CA ALA A 106 24.29 5.12 27.73
C ALA A 106 25.59 5.52 28.46
N GLY A 107 25.47 6.09 29.67
CA GLY A 107 26.57 6.45 30.54
C GLY A 107 26.31 7.78 31.23
N MET A 108 27.36 8.59 31.32
CA MET A 108 27.31 9.92 31.91
C MET A 108 28.14 10.90 31.08
N VAL A 109 27.91 12.19 31.30
CA VAL A 109 28.67 13.28 30.66
C VAL A 109 29.14 14.23 31.76
N VAL A 110 30.43 14.56 31.76
CA VAL A 110 30.94 15.65 32.60
C VAL A 110 31.07 16.92 31.79
N TRP A 111 30.74 18.04 32.41
CA TRP A 111 30.69 19.36 31.79
C TRP A 111 31.63 20.32 32.52
N ASN A 112 32.28 21.22 31.76
CA ASN A 112 33.05 22.32 32.33
C ASN A 112 32.14 23.49 32.81
N GLU A 113 30.84 23.39 32.54
CA GLU A 113 29.82 24.35 32.90
C GLU A 113 29.15 24.00 34.24
N PHE A 114 28.61 25.00 34.92
CA PHE A 114 27.82 24.78 36.13
C PHE A 114 26.45 24.21 35.77
N MET A 115 26.02 23.17 36.50
CA MET A 115 24.68 22.56 36.38
C MET A 115 24.31 22.10 34.97
N CYS A 116 25.28 21.65 34.18
CA CYS A 116 25.05 21.12 32.83
C CYS A 116 24.30 22.10 31.92
N ASN A 117 24.43 23.41 32.17
CA ASN A 117 23.77 24.48 31.42
C ASN A 117 24.49 24.75 30.09
N ALA A 118 24.55 23.73 29.23
CA ALA A 118 25.17 23.79 27.91
C ALA A 118 24.48 24.79 26.97
N HIS A 119 23.19 25.09 27.21
CA HIS A 119 22.40 25.98 26.36
C HIS A 119 22.76 27.47 26.48
N ASP A 120 23.36 27.88 27.59
CA ASP A 120 23.68 29.29 27.88
C ASP A 120 25.15 29.65 27.56
N VAL A 121 25.93 28.69 27.06
CA VAL A 121 27.36 28.85 26.79
C VAL A 121 27.63 28.55 25.31
N PRO A 122 28.27 29.46 24.56
CA PRO A 122 28.77 29.16 23.23
C PRO A 122 29.83 28.06 23.29
N ASP A 123 29.65 26.98 22.53
CA ASP A 123 30.58 25.84 22.42
C ASP A 123 30.94 25.18 23.77
N PRO A 124 29.97 24.58 24.49
CA PRO A 124 30.20 24.00 25.80
C PRO A 124 31.17 22.81 25.73
N GLU A 125 32.09 22.74 26.70
CA GLU A 125 33.10 21.68 26.76
C GLU A 125 32.61 20.52 27.65
N PHE A 126 32.58 19.32 27.08
CA PHE A 126 32.17 18.12 27.81
C PHE A 126 33.03 16.90 27.47
N ILE A 127 33.08 15.97 28.42
CA ILE A 127 33.77 14.69 28.27
C ILE A 127 32.73 13.58 28.46
N PRO A 128 32.41 12.80 27.41
CA PRO A 128 31.48 11.70 27.53
C PRO A 128 32.16 10.49 28.18
N TYR A 129 31.49 9.89 29.16
CA TYR A 129 31.91 8.66 29.81
C TYR A 129 30.85 7.58 29.51
N LEU A 130 31.02 6.91 28.35
CA LEU A 130 30.01 6.04 27.76
C LEU A 130 30.21 4.56 28.07
N ALA A 131 29.09 3.88 28.30
CA ALA A 131 28.97 2.44 28.40
C ALA A 131 29.05 1.79 27.00
N PRO A 132 29.39 0.49 26.89
CA PRO A 132 29.21 -0.24 25.64
C PRO A 132 27.72 -0.33 25.25
N ASP A 133 27.39 -0.46 23.97
CA ASP A 133 26.03 -0.75 23.51
C ASP A 133 26.00 -2.13 22.83
N PRO A 134 25.27 -3.13 23.36
CA PRO A 134 24.44 -3.08 24.58
C PRO A 134 25.27 -3.11 25.88
N TRP A 135 24.75 -2.45 26.94
CA TRP A 135 25.28 -2.53 28.30
C TRP A 135 24.38 -3.35 29.21
N ASP A 136 24.97 -4.27 29.96
CA ASP A 136 24.31 -5.13 30.94
C ASP A 136 24.45 -4.63 32.40
N GLY A 137 25.11 -3.49 32.61
CA GLY A 137 25.39 -2.93 33.94
C GLY A 137 26.72 -3.37 34.53
N SER A 138 27.51 -4.18 33.81
CA SER A 138 28.87 -4.53 34.17
C SER A 138 29.76 -3.30 34.39
N CYS A 139 30.86 -3.49 35.13
CA CYS A 139 31.80 -2.42 35.42
C CYS A 139 32.46 -1.89 34.14
N VAL A 140 32.32 -0.60 33.88
CA VAL A 140 32.95 0.11 32.77
C VAL A 140 34.07 0.99 33.31
N THR A 141 35.29 0.58 33.03
CA THR A 141 36.52 1.33 33.33
C THR A 141 37.02 2.02 32.07
N ARG A 142 37.33 3.30 32.16
CA ARG A 142 37.93 4.12 31.09
C ARG A 142 39.10 4.92 31.65
N GLU A 143 39.65 5.81 30.84
CA GLU A 143 40.59 6.81 31.32
C GLU A 143 39.95 7.61 32.46
N THR A 144 40.66 7.70 33.58
CA THR A 144 40.15 8.37 34.77
C THR A 144 40.04 9.86 34.50
N ILE A 145 38.84 10.40 34.66
CA ILE A 145 38.63 11.85 34.61
C ILE A 145 39.21 12.43 35.89
N PRO A 146 40.23 13.30 35.82
CA PRO A 146 40.89 13.80 37.01
C PRO A 146 39.97 14.72 37.81
N LYS A 147 40.17 14.75 39.12
CA LYS A 147 39.53 15.76 39.97
C LYS A 147 39.87 17.18 39.50
N ASP A 148 39.03 18.13 39.87
CA ASP A 148 39.20 19.56 39.62
C ASP A 148 39.21 19.94 38.13
N THR A 149 38.77 19.06 37.21
CA THR A 149 38.74 19.29 35.75
C THR A 149 37.36 19.57 35.14
N PHE A 150 36.29 19.27 35.87
CA PHE A 150 34.90 19.48 35.44
C PHE A 150 34.09 20.13 36.56
N ARG A 151 32.98 20.78 36.25
CA ARG A 151 32.15 21.51 37.22
C ARG A 151 30.81 20.84 37.50
N SER A 152 30.32 20.05 36.55
CA SER A 152 29.10 19.30 36.73
C SER A 152 29.13 17.95 36.02
N LEU A 153 28.26 17.07 36.48
CA LEU A 153 28.10 15.70 36.03
C LEU A 153 26.61 15.47 35.73
N GLN A 154 26.32 14.96 34.54
CA GLN A 154 25.00 14.54 34.11
C GLN A 154 24.96 13.02 33.94
N PHE A 155 24.03 12.37 34.63
CA PHE A 155 23.69 10.99 34.30
C PHE A 155 22.65 10.98 33.19
N LEU A 156 22.87 10.15 32.18
CA LEU A 156 21.90 10.01 31.10
C LEU A 156 20.66 9.23 31.58
N SER A 157 19.52 9.47 30.96
CA SER A 157 18.29 8.74 31.26
C SER A 157 18.36 7.29 30.76
N THR A 158 17.51 6.43 31.31
CA THR A 158 17.24 5.12 30.69
C THR A 158 16.49 5.34 29.38
N THR A 159 16.53 4.35 28.49
CA THR A 159 15.80 4.42 27.22
C THR A 159 15.04 3.12 26.96
N LEU A 160 14.20 3.13 25.92
CA LEU A 160 13.51 1.94 25.44
C LEU A 160 14.09 1.49 24.11
N SER A 161 14.08 0.18 23.86
CA SER A 161 14.17 -0.32 22.50
C SER A 161 12.87 -0.04 21.74
N PRO A 162 12.91 0.07 20.40
CA PRO A 162 11.68 0.00 19.62
C PRO A 162 10.98 -1.35 19.86
N CYS A 163 9.67 -1.37 19.66
CA CYS A 163 8.92 -2.63 19.58
C CYS A 163 9.19 -3.33 18.24
N SER A 164 9.28 -4.66 18.29
CA SER A 164 9.39 -5.46 17.07
C SER A 164 8.00 -5.86 16.58
N PRO A 165 7.65 -5.58 15.30
CA PRO A 165 6.40 -6.08 14.73
C PRO A 165 6.44 -7.60 14.58
N ILE A 166 5.31 -8.23 14.87
CA ILE A 166 5.11 -9.68 14.80
C ILE A 166 3.87 -9.92 13.94
N THR A 167 4.11 -10.37 12.72
CA THR A 167 3.07 -10.86 11.81
C THR A 167 2.65 -12.27 12.23
N GLY A 168 1.34 -12.51 12.26
CA GLY A 168 0.76 -13.80 12.57
C GLY A 168 1.14 -14.89 11.56
N PRO A 169 0.94 -16.16 11.92
CA PRO A 169 1.29 -17.29 11.06
C PRO A 169 0.30 -17.51 9.91
N GLU A 170 -0.82 -16.77 9.89
CA GLU A 170 -1.82 -16.93 8.85
C GLU A 170 -1.26 -16.55 7.47
N PRO A 171 -1.62 -17.27 6.41
CA PRO A 171 -1.24 -16.88 5.06
C PRO A 171 -1.99 -15.64 4.62
N VAL A 172 -1.37 -14.83 3.77
CA VAL A 172 -2.08 -13.78 3.03
C VAL A 172 -2.96 -14.45 1.98
N VAL A 173 -4.28 -14.19 2.04
CA VAL A 173 -5.22 -14.52 0.97
C VAL A 173 -5.47 -13.23 0.20
N ALA A 174 -5.22 -13.24 -1.11
CA ALA A 174 -5.38 -12.08 -1.97
C ALA A 174 -5.75 -12.54 -3.38
N GLU A 175 -6.98 -13.00 -3.54
CA GLU A 175 -7.44 -13.64 -4.77
C GLU A 175 -8.60 -12.86 -5.39
N PRO A 176 -8.59 -12.63 -6.71
CA PRO A 176 -9.77 -12.20 -7.42
C PRO A 176 -10.78 -13.35 -7.47
N VAL A 177 -12.05 -13.04 -7.24
CA VAL A 177 -13.16 -13.98 -7.36
C VAL A 177 -14.20 -13.38 -8.29
N TRP A 178 -14.95 -14.20 -9.00
CA TRP A 178 -16.00 -13.76 -9.91
C TRP A 178 -17.23 -14.63 -9.73
N GLU A 179 -18.42 -14.05 -9.94
CA GLU A 179 -19.69 -14.74 -9.80
C GLU A 179 -19.98 -15.61 -11.02
N THR A 180 -19.74 -15.06 -12.21
CA THR A 180 -20.15 -15.66 -13.47
C THR A 180 -18.93 -15.86 -14.38
N GLN A 181 -18.92 -16.97 -15.11
CA GLN A 181 -18.05 -17.15 -16.27
C GLN A 181 -18.87 -17.35 -17.53
N ALA A 182 -18.30 -16.96 -18.66
CA ALA A 182 -18.93 -17.07 -19.97
C ALA A 182 -17.98 -17.66 -21.01
N ARG A 183 -18.56 -18.39 -21.96
CA ARG A 183 -17.89 -18.92 -23.14
C ARG A 183 -18.72 -18.63 -24.37
N ALA A 184 -18.12 -18.00 -25.37
CA ALA A 184 -18.74 -17.83 -26.68
C ALA A 184 -18.09 -18.76 -27.71
N CYS A 185 -18.92 -19.39 -28.51
CA CYS A 185 -18.56 -20.33 -29.56
C CYS A 185 -18.99 -19.79 -30.92
N GLY A 186 -18.13 -19.92 -31.94
CA GLY A 186 -18.37 -19.49 -33.31
C GLY A 186 -18.06 -20.58 -34.33
N ALA A 187 -18.59 -20.42 -35.55
CA ALA A 187 -18.34 -21.33 -36.68
C ALA A 187 -16.85 -21.37 -37.11
N GLY A 188 -16.08 -20.36 -36.70
CA GLY A 188 -14.68 -20.19 -37.04
C GLY A 188 -14.44 -19.72 -38.46
N LYS A 189 -13.16 -19.51 -38.82
CA LYS A 189 -12.76 -19.01 -40.16
C LYS A 189 -12.73 -20.07 -41.26
N ILE A 190 -12.84 -21.35 -40.90
CA ILE A 190 -12.79 -22.48 -41.82
C ILE A 190 -14.04 -23.32 -41.56
N ALA A 191 -14.99 -23.28 -42.48
CA ALA A 191 -16.16 -24.15 -42.40
C ALA A 191 -15.69 -25.62 -42.50
N PRO A 192 -16.07 -26.50 -41.56
CA PRO A 192 -15.91 -27.94 -41.76
C PRO A 192 -16.64 -28.33 -43.06
N GLU A 193 -15.95 -29.00 -43.98
CA GLU A 193 -16.47 -29.32 -45.32
C GLU A 193 -17.73 -30.21 -45.31
N ASP A 194 -18.08 -30.82 -44.17
CA ASP A 194 -19.08 -31.90 -44.10
C ASP A 194 -20.20 -31.76 -43.05
N GLU A 195 -20.31 -30.65 -42.31
CA GLU A 195 -21.39 -30.47 -41.33
C GLU A 195 -22.22 -29.22 -41.64
N ARG A 196 -23.35 -29.42 -42.34
CA ARG A 196 -24.37 -28.38 -42.48
C ARG A 196 -24.97 -28.07 -41.11
N PRO A 197 -25.23 -26.78 -40.79
CA PRO A 197 -26.10 -26.43 -39.68
C PRO A 197 -27.41 -27.22 -39.80
N PRO A 198 -27.98 -27.74 -38.71
CA PRO A 198 -29.30 -28.35 -38.77
C PRO A 198 -30.30 -27.37 -39.43
N GLU A 199 -31.25 -27.90 -40.20
CA GLU A 199 -32.24 -27.15 -40.99
C GLU A 199 -33.13 -26.20 -40.15
N ALA A 200 -33.06 -26.35 -38.82
CA ALA A 200 -33.54 -25.40 -37.84
C ALA A 200 -32.39 -24.99 -36.89
N PRO A 201 -32.22 -23.69 -36.58
CA PRO A 201 -31.26 -23.24 -35.58
C PRO A 201 -31.70 -23.73 -34.20
N LEU A 202 -31.22 -24.91 -33.82
CA LEU A 202 -31.39 -25.45 -32.47
C LEU A 202 -30.28 -24.84 -31.62
N THR A 203 -30.59 -23.76 -30.92
CA THR A 203 -29.70 -23.21 -29.89
C THR A 203 -29.48 -24.31 -28.85
N PRO A 204 -28.23 -24.78 -28.63
CA PRO A 204 -27.98 -25.85 -27.68
C PRO A 204 -28.43 -25.46 -26.27
N ALA A 205 -28.83 -26.43 -25.45
CA ALA A 205 -29.30 -26.16 -24.10
C ALA A 205 -28.27 -25.34 -23.30
N GLY A 206 -28.71 -24.20 -22.74
CA GLY A 206 -27.87 -23.28 -21.98
C GLY A 206 -27.12 -22.23 -22.80
N PHE A 207 -27.12 -22.32 -24.13
CA PHE A 207 -26.57 -21.28 -25.01
C PHE A 207 -27.66 -20.32 -25.48
N LYS A 208 -27.26 -19.07 -25.74
CA LYS A 208 -28.06 -18.10 -26.48
C LYS A 208 -27.30 -17.59 -27.70
N GLU A 209 -28.02 -17.26 -28.76
CA GLU A 209 -27.44 -16.54 -29.89
C GLU A 209 -27.29 -15.06 -29.52
N CYS A 210 -26.08 -14.54 -29.65
CA CYS A 210 -25.74 -13.19 -29.23
C CYS A 210 -24.85 -12.47 -30.25
N LEU A 211 -25.14 -11.20 -30.48
CA LEU A 211 -24.24 -10.26 -31.12
C LEU A 211 -23.19 -9.81 -30.11
N TRP A 212 -21.96 -9.55 -30.52
CA TRP A 212 -20.90 -9.16 -29.60
C TRP A 212 -20.00 -8.06 -30.15
N ARG A 213 -19.39 -7.31 -29.23
CA ARG A 213 -18.46 -6.23 -29.56
C ARG A 213 -17.52 -5.94 -28.39
N GLN A 214 -16.27 -5.63 -28.70
CA GLN A 214 -15.32 -5.16 -27.69
C GLN A 214 -15.65 -3.73 -27.23
N GLY A 215 -15.50 -3.49 -25.93
CA GLY A 215 -15.78 -2.24 -25.23
C GLY A 215 -17.22 -2.14 -24.72
N GLU A 216 -17.61 -0.91 -24.40
CA GLU A 216 -18.97 -0.56 -23.99
C GLU A 216 -19.72 0.09 -25.17
N PRO A 217 -20.39 -0.69 -26.03
CA PRO A 217 -21.23 -0.15 -27.07
C PRO A 217 -22.49 0.50 -26.48
N GLY A 218 -23.20 1.24 -27.33
CA GLY A 218 -24.52 1.79 -27.03
C GLY A 218 -25.58 0.71 -26.78
N PRO A 219 -26.88 1.07 -26.82
CA PRO A 219 -27.96 0.15 -26.52
C PRO A 219 -27.96 -1.08 -27.45
N CYS A 220 -28.35 -2.23 -26.91
CA CYS A 220 -28.51 -3.44 -27.70
C CYS A 220 -29.62 -3.29 -28.77
N PRO A 221 -29.49 -3.95 -29.93
CA PRO A 221 -30.55 -4.02 -30.93
C PRO A 221 -31.85 -4.58 -30.37
N ALA A 222 -32.98 -4.15 -30.93
CA ALA A 222 -34.32 -4.54 -30.45
C ALA A 222 -34.60 -6.05 -30.55
N ASP A 223 -33.93 -6.76 -31.46
CA ASP A 223 -34.04 -8.20 -31.61
C ASP A 223 -33.10 -8.99 -30.66
N HIS A 224 -32.18 -8.31 -29.97
CA HIS A 224 -31.24 -8.88 -29.00
C HIS A 224 -31.18 -8.06 -27.69
N PRO A 225 -32.29 -7.93 -26.94
CA PRO A 225 -32.38 -6.98 -25.84
C PRO A 225 -31.59 -7.36 -24.57
N ASP A 226 -31.19 -8.63 -24.39
CA ASP A 226 -30.51 -9.11 -23.18
C ASP A 226 -29.01 -8.75 -23.24
N ARG A 227 -28.66 -7.61 -22.63
CA ARG A 227 -27.28 -7.10 -22.54
C ARG A 227 -26.49 -7.83 -21.45
N ARG A 228 -25.31 -8.32 -21.80
CA ARG A 228 -24.31 -8.91 -20.89
C ARG A 228 -22.94 -8.33 -21.13
N MET A 229 -22.13 -8.23 -20.08
CA MET A 229 -20.76 -7.73 -20.17
C MET A 229 -19.84 -8.71 -19.47
N PHE A 230 -18.73 -9.05 -20.11
CA PHE A 230 -17.73 -9.96 -19.59
C PHE A 230 -16.34 -9.41 -19.86
N TYR A 231 -15.37 -9.81 -19.05
CA TYR A 231 -13.98 -9.35 -19.13
C TYR A 231 -13.05 -10.55 -19.32
N ARG A 232 -12.02 -10.41 -20.16
CA ARG A 232 -11.08 -11.50 -20.47
C ARG A 232 -9.89 -11.51 -19.51
N GLU A 233 -9.43 -10.32 -19.15
CA GLU A 233 -8.23 -10.13 -18.35
C GLU A 233 -8.57 -9.53 -16.99
N ILE A 234 -7.92 -10.05 -15.95
CA ILE A 234 -8.06 -9.61 -14.57
C ILE A 234 -6.68 -9.21 -14.08
N GLU A 235 -6.54 -7.98 -13.64
CA GLU A 235 -5.35 -7.47 -12.97
C GLU A 235 -5.65 -7.23 -11.49
N THR A 236 -4.69 -7.50 -10.62
CA THR A 236 -4.87 -7.33 -9.17
C THR A 236 -3.67 -6.63 -8.56
N SER A 237 -3.94 -5.77 -7.58
CA SER A 237 -2.93 -5.22 -6.66
C SER A 237 -3.20 -5.63 -5.20
N LEU A 238 -4.04 -6.65 -5.02
CA LEU A 238 -4.49 -7.13 -3.72
C LEU A 238 -3.30 -7.53 -2.85
N THR A 239 -3.15 -6.86 -1.71
CA THR A 239 -2.09 -7.13 -0.74
C THR A 239 -2.53 -6.70 0.66
N CYS A 240 -1.65 -6.84 1.64
CA CYS A 240 -1.86 -6.37 3.00
C CYS A 240 -0.89 -5.23 3.32
N THR A 241 -1.32 -4.29 4.14
CA THR A 241 -0.40 -3.31 4.74
C THR A 241 0.63 -4.04 5.62
N ALA A 242 1.85 -3.50 5.67
CA ALA A 242 2.90 -4.08 6.51
C ALA A 242 2.54 -3.92 7.99
N CYS A 243 2.80 -4.97 8.79
CA CYS A 243 2.67 -4.89 10.24
C CYS A 243 3.74 -3.94 10.81
N THR A 244 3.29 -2.97 11.60
CA THR A 244 4.11 -1.93 12.22
C THR A 244 3.73 -1.76 13.69
N CYS A 245 4.64 -1.19 14.47
CA CYS A 245 4.41 -0.88 15.87
C CYS A 245 4.56 0.61 16.11
N GLY A 246 3.64 1.17 16.90
CA GLY A 246 3.74 2.54 17.37
C GLY A 246 4.86 2.75 18.39
N GLU A 247 4.90 3.97 18.93
CA GLU A 247 5.83 4.33 20.00
C GLU A 247 5.52 3.55 21.29
N PRO A 248 6.54 3.16 22.06
CA PRO A 248 6.35 2.50 23.34
C PRO A 248 5.62 3.35 24.39
N THR A 249 4.66 2.76 25.07
CA THR A 249 3.93 3.34 26.22
C THR A 249 4.00 2.43 27.43
N ASP A 250 3.58 2.94 28.60
CA ASP A 250 3.42 2.18 29.85
C ASP A 250 4.67 1.45 30.35
N ALA A 251 5.84 1.94 29.97
CA ALA A 251 7.12 1.45 30.43
C ALA A 251 7.55 2.14 31.72
N SER A 252 8.28 1.42 32.57
CA SER A 252 8.93 1.96 33.76
C SER A 252 10.32 1.34 33.89
N CYS A 253 11.34 2.12 33.56
CA CYS A 253 12.73 1.67 33.52
C CYS A 253 13.55 2.49 34.49
N ILE A 254 13.72 2.02 35.73
CA ILE A 254 14.48 2.73 36.77
C ILE A 254 15.81 2.02 37.01
N ALA A 255 16.92 2.69 36.70
CA ALA A 255 18.27 2.17 36.89
C ALA A 255 19.02 2.96 37.96
N LEU A 256 19.75 2.28 38.84
CA LEU A 256 20.79 2.90 39.65
C LEU A 256 22.10 2.86 38.90
N VAL A 257 22.62 4.02 38.52
CA VAL A 257 23.99 4.15 38.02
C VAL A 257 24.88 4.51 39.20
N ARG A 258 25.99 3.79 39.36
CA ARG A 258 27.03 4.12 40.34
C ARG A 258 28.29 4.58 39.64
N LEU A 259 28.86 5.65 40.17
CA LEU A 259 30.17 6.14 39.81
C LEU A 259 31.17 5.72 40.89
N PHE A 260 32.39 5.41 40.49
CA PHE A 260 33.48 5.03 41.38
C PHE A 260 34.66 5.97 41.18
N LEU A 261 35.28 6.36 42.28
CA LEU A 261 36.42 7.27 42.26
C LEU A 261 37.68 6.63 41.67
N ARG A 262 37.71 5.29 41.63
CA ARG A 262 38.83 4.46 41.18
C ARG A 262 38.46 3.65 39.92
N PRO A 263 39.45 3.18 39.16
CA PRO A 263 39.23 2.35 37.97
C PRO A 263 38.49 1.04 38.27
N GLU A 264 38.54 0.57 39.51
CA GLU A 264 37.80 -0.60 39.96
C GLU A 264 36.42 -0.18 40.46
N CYS A 265 35.36 -0.91 40.09
CA CYS A 265 34.02 -0.76 40.67
C CYS A 265 33.96 -1.30 42.11
N ASP A 266 34.82 -0.75 42.96
CA ASP A 266 35.02 -1.11 44.36
C ASP A 266 33.92 -0.52 45.24
N MET A 267 33.14 -1.41 45.86
CA MET A 267 32.01 -1.06 46.72
C MET A 267 32.43 -0.59 48.13
N THR A 268 33.72 -0.38 48.38
CA THR A 268 34.22 0.18 49.65
C THR A 268 33.48 1.48 49.99
N PRO A 269 32.91 1.60 51.22
CA PRO A 269 32.19 2.80 51.62
C PRO A 269 32.98 4.09 51.41
N GLY A 270 32.33 5.09 50.84
CA GLY A 270 32.96 6.39 50.54
C GLY A 270 33.82 6.43 49.27
N GLN A 271 33.91 5.34 48.50
CA GLN A 271 34.62 5.31 47.20
C GLN A 271 33.69 5.30 45.99
N TRP A 272 32.38 5.40 46.21
CA TRP A 272 31.37 5.42 45.16
C TRP A 272 30.19 6.33 45.52
N SER A 273 29.46 6.76 44.50
CA SER A 273 28.20 7.49 44.63
C SER A 273 27.22 6.93 43.61
N GLY A 274 25.91 6.97 43.89
CA GLY A 274 24.89 6.39 43.04
C GLY A 274 23.70 7.29 42.86
N MET A 275 23.08 7.24 41.68
CA MET A 275 21.89 8.02 41.37
C MET A 275 20.91 7.19 40.52
N ALA A 276 19.62 7.34 40.83
CA ALA A 276 18.54 6.66 40.12
C ALA A 276 18.07 7.45 38.90
N MET A 277 18.12 6.81 37.74
CA MET A 277 17.68 7.31 36.43
C MET A 277 16.37 6.64 36.05
N ASP A 278 15.51 7.40 35.38
CA ASP A 278 14.32 6.86 34.72
C ASP A 278 14.24 7.40 33.28
N LEU A 279 13.14 7.12 32.59
CA LEU A 279 12.95 7.47 31.18
C LEU A 279 12.95 8.98 30.92
N VAL A 280 12.60 9.79 31.92
CA VAL A 280 12.50 11.26 31.81
C VAL A 280 13.54 12.00 32.66
N ARG A 281 14.10 11.33 33.66
CA ARG A 281 15.04 11.92 34.61
C ARG A 281 16.48 11.71 34.16
N SER A 282 17.10 12.83 33.76
CA SER A 282 18.53 12.97 33.49
C SER A 282 19.11 14.01 34.47
N PRO A 283 19.41 13.61 35.72
CA PRO A 283 19.81 14.52 36.77
C PRO A 283 21.23 15.02 36.53
N CYS A 284 21.38 16.33 36.74
CA CYS A 284 22.66 17.00 36.76
C CYS A 284 23.05 17.36 38.21
N THR A 285 24.31 17.13 38.57
CA THR A 285 24.90 17.55 39.84
C THR A 285 26.08 18.45 39.56
N GLY A 286 26.21 19.57 40.27
CA GLY A 286 27.36 20.47 40.16
C GLY A 286 27.69 21.15 41.48
N THR A 287 28.85 21.82 41.52
CA THR A 287 29.33 22.53 42.72
C THR A 287 29.27 24.03 42.52
N LEU A 288 28.61 24.76 43.44
CA LEU A 288 28.44 26.22 43.37
C LEU A 288 29.76 27.02 43.45
N GLY A 289 30.85 26.37 43.87
CA GLY A 289 32.13 27.00 44.20
C GLY A 289 33.30 26.70 43.27
N GLY A 290 33.11 26.04 42.13
CA GLY A 290 34.20 25.73 41.20
C GLY A 290 34.11 24.33 40.58
N THR A 291 35.26 23.71 40.37
CA THR A 291 35.37 22.35 39.83
C THR A 291 35.08 21.30 40.90
N MET A 292 34.67 20.11 40.47
CA MET A 292 34.35 18.99 41.35
C MET A 292 35.64 18.35 41.87
N SER A 293 35.73 18.15 43.19
CA SER A 293 36.91 17.58 43.84
C SER A 293 36.99 16.04 43.75
N LEU A 294 36.23 15.42 42.86
CA LEU A 294 36.13 13.97 42.71
C LEU A 294 36.72 13.53 41.36
N SER A 295 37.40 12.38 41.35
CA SER A 295 37.78 11.69 40.12
C SER A 295 36.69 10.71 39.70
N ILE A 296 36.62 10.40 38.40
CA ILE A 296 35.72 9.35 37.88
C ILE A 296 36.60 8.29 37.22
N GLY A 297 36.71 7.12 37.85
CA GLY A 297 37.54 6.02 37.35
C GLY A 297 36.74 4.90 36.71
N SER A 298 35.54 4.61 37.22
CA SER A 298 34.66 3.59 36.67
C SER A 298 33.18 3.85 36.95
N MET A 299 32.31 3.13 36.26
CA MET A 299 30.88 3.13 36.52
C MET A 299 30.29 1.73 36.39
N ASN A 300 29.21 1.47 37.13
CA ASN A 300 28.35 0.31 36.91
C ASN A 300 26.89 0.73 36.97
N ALA A 301 25.98 -0.15 36.58
CA ALA A 301 24.56 0.08 36.77
C ALA A 301 23.82 -1.19 37.14
N MET A 302 22.68 -1.02 37.77
CA MET A 302 21.75 -2.10 38.05
C MET A 302 20.32 -1.60 37.96
N TRP A 303 19.40 -2.50 37.62
CA TRP A 303 17.97 -2.19 37.61
C TRP A 303 17.42 -2.14 39.03
N TYR A 304 16.66 -1.08 39.32
CA TYR A 304 15.70 -1.08 40.42
C TYR A 304 14.33 -1.54 39.94
N GLU A 305 13.93 -1.09 38.75
CA GLU A 305 12.67 -1.47 38.11
C GLU A 305 12.89 -1.65 36.62
N GLN A 306 12.34 -2.73 36.08
CA GLN A 306 12.46 -3.09 34.67
C GLN A 306 11.11 -3.58 34.16
N GLN A 307 10.21 -2.64 33.91
CA GLN A 307 8.92 -2.90 33.27
C GLN A 307 9.01 -2.50 31.78
N PRO A 308 9.01 -3.48 30.86
CA PRO A 308 8.99 -3.21 29.43
C PRO A 308 7.75 -2.42 29.00
N GLY A 309 7.91 -1.62 27.97
CA GLY A 309 6.80 -0.90 27.33
C GLY A 309 5.95 -1.79 26.43
N ARG A 310 4.76 -1.30 26.12
CA ARG A 310 3.83 -1.87 25.14
C ARG A 310 3.75 -0.95 23.95
N CYS A 311 3.38 -1.50 22.80
CA CYS A 311 3.13 -0.70 21.59
C CYS A 311 1.78 -1.06 20.99
N GLU A 312 1.09 -0.06 20.48
CA GLU A 312 -0.10 -0.23 19.65
C GLU A 312 0.33 -0.85 18.30
N PRO A 313 -0.19 -2.02 17.90
CA PRO A 313 0.02 -2.55 16.57
C PRO A 313 -0.79 -1.78 15.53
N ALA A 314 -0.26 -1.65 14.33
CA ALA A 314 -0.95 -1.08 13.17
C ALA A 314 -0.54 -1.82 11.90
N GLY A 315 -1.43 -1.91 10.92
CA GLY A 315 -1.18 -2.68 9.69
C GLY A 315 -2.04 -3.93 9.61
N SER A 316 -1.67 -4.83 8.68
CA SER A 316 -2.46 -6.02 8.37
C SER A 316 -3.88 -5.74 7.88
N GLU A 317 -4.12 -4.57 7.29
CA GLU A 317 -5.35 -4.28 6.60
C GLU A 317 -5.26 -4.68 5.12
N PRO A 318 -6.34 -5.23 4.54
CA PRO A 318 -6.40 -5.51 3.11
C PRO A 318 -6.40 -4.20 2.31
N ILE A 319 -5.54 -4.14 1.31
CA ILE A 319 -5.41 -3.01 0.39
C ILE A 319 -5.29 -3.50 -1.06
N GLY A 320 -5.40 -2.56 -1.98
CA GLY A 320 -5.37 -2.83 -3.41
C GLY A 320 -6.77 -3.04 -3.98
N GLU A 321 -6.79 -3.20 -5.28
CA GLU A 321 -8.00 -3.30 -6.09
C GLU A 321 -7.86 -4.43 -7.11
N VAL A 322 -9.00 -4.85 -7.65
CA VAL A 322 -9.06 -5.72 -8.81
C VAL A 322 -9.61 -4.91 -9.98
N TRP A 323 -8.92 -4.99 -11.11
CA TRP A 323 -9.34 -4.36 -12.36
C TRP A 323 -9.67 -5.42 -13.38
N ALA A 324 -10.71 -5.15 -14.16
CA ALA A 324 -11.11 -5.98 -15.28
C ALA A 324 -10.80 -5.25 -16.59
N ASN A 325 -10.10 -5.94 -17.48
CA ASN A 325 -9.65 -5.42 -18.77
C ASN A 325 -10.33 -6.19 -19.91
N GLU A 326 -10.22 -5.62 -21.11
CA GLU A 326 -10.80 -6.21 -22.33
C GLU A 326 -12.31 -6.51 -22.21
N GLN A 327 -13.07 -5.52 -21.73
CA GLN A 327 -14.53 -5.62 -21.68
C GLN A 327 -15.08 -6.00 -23.05
N THR A 328 -15.97 -6.99 -23.07
CA THR A 328 -16.72 -7.41 -24.24
C THR A 328 -18.19 -7.43 -23.89
N THR A 329 -18.99 -6.74 -24.70
CA THR A 329 -20.43 -6.67 -24.52
C THR A 329 -21.11 -7.63 -25.48
N PHE A 330 -22.07 -8.38 -24.96
CA PHE A 330 -22.92 -9.30 -25.70
C PHE A 330 -24.37 -8.82 -25.61
N CYS A 331 -25.08 -8.88 -26.73
CA CYS A 331 -26.51 -8.63 -26.82
C CYS A 331 -27.16 -9.91 -27.31
N CYS A 332 -27.96 -10.56 -26.46
CA CYS A 332 -28.51 -11.88 -26.72
C CYS A 332 -30.00 -11.82 -27.09
N ALA A 333 -30.41 -12.73 -27.95
CA ALA A 333 -31.82 -12.93 -28.28
C ALA A 333 -32.59 -13.43 -27.05
N GLU A 334 -33.89 -13.11 -26.98
CA GLU A 334 -34.76 -13.68 -25.95
C GLU A 334 -34.86 -15.21 -26.11
N ALA A 335 -34.92 -15.92 -24.98
CA ALA A 335 -35.11 -17.37 -25.01
C ALA A 335 -36.48 -17.68 -25.62
N ARG A 336 -36.50 -18.44 -26.72
CA ARG A 336 -37.73 -18.93 -27.35
C ARG A 336 -38.30 -20.13 -26.60
#